data_AF-A0A957R432-F1
#
_entry.id   AF-A0A957R432-F1
#
_cell.length_a   1.000
_cell.length_b   1.000
_cell.length_c   1.000
_cell.angle_alpha   90.00
_cell.angle_beta   90.00
_cell.angle_gamma   90.00
#
_symmetry.space_group_name_H-M   'P 1'
#
loop_
_entity.id
_entity.type
_entity.pdbx_description
1 polymer ?
#
loop_
_entity_poly.entity_id
_entity_poly.type
_entity_poly.pdbx_seq_one_letter_code
_entity_poly.pdbx_strand_id
1 'polypeptide(L)'
;MGKHILEELSVHPDHGRRGLGQRLLTYGCQWAQAQGYKSVALSTFADVAWNAPFYARLGFEILPQEALTAALLAIQAEETAVGLDIRPRVFMRKTLDASG
;
A
#
# COMPACT_ATOMS: atom_id res chain seq x y z
N MET A 1 -8.52 15.41 8.02
CA MET A 1 -7.83 15.07 6.76
C MET A 1 -7.90 13.55 6.63
N GLY A 2 -8.46 13.02 5.55
CA GLY A 2 -8.74 11.59 5.43
C GLY A 2 -7.47 10.74 5.27
N LYS A 3 -7.53 9.49 5.72
CA LYS A 3 -6.52 8.48 5.44
C LYS A 3 -6.68 8.02 3.99
N HIS A 4 -5.67 8.27 3.16
CA HIS A 4 -5.68 7.93 1.73
C HIS A 4 -4.66 6.83 1.45
N ILE A 5 -4.89 5.65 2.05
CA ILE A 5 -4.08 4.46 1.82
C ILE A 5 -4.97 3.28 1.45
N LEU A 6 -4.42 2.31 0.72
CA LEU A 6 -4.97 0.97 0.67
C LEU A 6 -4.71 0.31 2.03
N GLU A 7 -5.77 0.04 2.79
CA GLU A 7 -5.64 -0.53 4.13
C GLU A 7 -5.41 -2.04 4.10
N GLU A 8 -6.25 -2.78 3.35
CA GLU A 8 -6.14 -4.23 3.27
C GLU A 8 -6.37 -4.74 1.84
N LEU A 9 -5.57 -5.73 1.46
CA LEU A 9 -5.76 -6.51 0.25
C LEU A 9 -5.45 -7.97 0.56
N SER A 10 -6.48 -8.81 0.47
CA SER A 10 -6.41 -10.21 0.84
C SER A 10 -7.04 -11.06 -0.26
N VAL A 11 -6.40 -12.18 -0.60
CA VAL A 11 -6.94 -13.21 -1.48
C VAL A 11 -6.91 -14.52 -0.71
N HIS A 12 -8.01 -15.25 -0.74
CA HIS A 12 -8.09 -16.56 -0.09
C HIS A 12 -6.94 -17.47 -0.56
N PRO A 13 -6.23 -18.20 0.32
CA PRO A 13 -5.05 -18.99 -0.04
C PRO A 13 -5.28 -19.97 -1.22
N ASP A 14 -6.43 -20.64 -1.24
CA ASP A 14 -6.82 -21.57 -2.33
C ASP A 14 -7.00 -20.89 -3.70
N HIS A 15 -7.06 -19.56 -3.70
CA HIS A 15 -7.17 -18.72 -4.90
C HIS A 15 -5.88 -17.90 -5.15
N GLY A 16 -4.81 -18.16 -4.39
CA GLY A 16 -3.50 -17.56 -4.55
C GLY A 16 -2.86 -17.90 -5.90
N ARG A 17 -1.84 -17.12 -6.30
CA ARG A 17 -1.04 -17.31 -7.53
C ARG A 17 -1.84 -17.31 -8.85
N ARG A 18 -3.10 -16.88 -8.85
CA ARG A 18 -3.99 -16.76 -10.03
C ARG A 18 -4.11 -15.33 -10.56
N GLY A 19 -3.21 -14.42 -10.14
CA GLY A 19 -3.22 -13.01 -10.54
C GLY A 19 -4.34 -12.17 -9.90
N LEU A 20 -5.14 -12.72 -8.97
CA LEU A 20 -6.27 -12.00 -8.36
C LEU A 20 -5.83 -10.79 -7.54
N GLY A 21 -4.76 -10.92 -6.74
CA GLY A 21 -4.24 -9.80 -5.94
C GLY A 21 -3.79 -8.62 -6.80
N GLN A 22 -3.12 -8.91 -7.93
CA GLN A 22 -2.76 -7.88 -8.91
C GLN A 22 -4.01 -7.23 -9.51
N ARG A 23 -5.02 -8.01 -9.91
CA ARG A 23 -6.27 -7.47 -10.48
C ARG A 23 -7.00 -6.56 -9.49
N LEU A 24 -7.09 -6.96 -8.21
CA LEU A 24 -7.69 -6.15 -7.16
C LEU A 24 -6.92 -4.84 -6.95
N LEU A 25 -5.59 -4.91 -6.86
CA LEU A 25 -4.75 -3.72 -6.68
C LEU A 25 -4.84 -2.76 -7.86
N THR A 26 -4.79 -3.29 -9.09
CA THR A 26 -4.95 -2.50 -10.32
C THR A 26 -6.30 -1.80 -10.35
N TYR A 27 -7.38 -2.50 -10.02
CA TYR A 27 -8.71 -1.90 -9.95
C TYR A 27 -8.77 -0.75 -8.94
N GLY A 28 -8.20 -0.93 -7.74
CA GLY A 28 -8.12 0.13 -6.73
C GLY A 28 -7.32 1.35 -7.20
N CYS A 29 -6.20 1.14 -7.90
CA CYS A 29 -5.40 2.22 -8.48
C CYS A 29 -6.15 2.99 -9.58
N GLN A 30 -6.85 2.28 -10.46
CA GLN A 30 -7.68 2.88 -11.51
C GLN A 30 -8.84 3.68 -10.92
N TRP A 31 -9.51 3.14 -9.90
CA TRP A 31 -10.54 3.86 -9.17
C TRP A 31 -9.98 5.14 -8.55
N ALA A 32 -8.85 5.07 -7.84
CA ALA A 32 -8.24 6.23 -7.22
C ALA A 32 -7.85 7.29 -8.26
N GLN A 33 -7.32 6.86 -9.41
CA GLN A 33 -7.01 7.76 -10.52
C GLN A 33 -8.26 8.48 -11.03
N ALA A 34 -9.35 7.74 -11.24
CA ALA A 34 -10.63 8.30 -11.68
C ALA A 34 -11.26 9.28 -10.67
N GLN A 35 -10.93 9.16 -9.38
CA GLN A 35 -11.30 10.13 -8.34
C GLN A 35 -10.35 11.34 -8.27
N GLY A 36 -9.33 11.42 -9.14
CA GLY A 36 -8.38 12.52 -9.19
C GLY A 36 -7.21 12.43 -8.19
N TYR A 37 -7.06 11.31 -7.49
CA TYR A 37 -5.89 11.09 -6.63
C TYR A 37 -4.62 11.00 -7.47
N LYS A 38 -3.51 11.53 -6.93
CA LYS A 38 -2.19 11.55 -7.59
C LYS A 38 -1.31 10.36 -7.21
N SER A 39 -1.69 9.61 -6.19
CA SER A 39 -0.95 8.44 -5.74
C SER A 39 -1.82 7.53 -4.89
N VAL A 40 -1.43 6.25 -4.81
CA VAL A 40 -1.90 5.31 -3.78
C VAL A 40 -0.72 4.97 -2.87
N ALA A 41 -0.94 4.98 -1.56
CA ALA A 41 0.02 4.47 -0.58
C ALA A 41 -0.54 3.24 0.13
N LEU A 42 0.35 2.42 0.70
CA LEU A 42 0.03 1.26 1.53
C LEU A 42 1.11 1.07 2.60
N SER A 43 0.79 0.35 3.67
CA SER A 43 1.78 -0.20 4.61
C SER A 43 1.85 -1.72 4.46
N THR A 44 3.05 -2.30 4.52
CA THR A 44 3.23 -3.75 4.46
C THR A 44 4.38 -4.21 5.34
N PHE A 45 4.41 -5.50 5.68
CA PHE A 45 5.47 -6.08 6.49
C PHE A 45 6.78 -6.20 5.69
N ALA A 46 7.86 -5.62 6.22
CA ALA A 46 9.17 -5.57 5.60
C ALA A 46 9.93 -6.89 5.71
N ASP A 47 9.65 -7.69 6.74
CA ASP A 47 10.27 -8.99 7.01
C ASP A 47 9.67 -10.13 6.17
N VAL A 48 8.52 -9.90 5.52
CA VAL A 48 7.90 -10.86 4.61
C VAL A 48 8.50 -10.69 3.22
N ALA A 49 9.41 -11.62 2.86
CA ALA A 49 10.23 -11.54 1.64
C ALA A 49 9.44 -11.38 0.32
N TRP A 50 8.15 -11.73 0.27
CA TRP A 50 7.34 -11.60 -0.94
C TRP A 50 6.52 -10.30 -1.01
N ASN A 51 6.29 -9.61 0.11
CA ASN A 51 5.38 -8.46 0.19
C ASN A 51 5.88 -7.26 -0.62
N ALA A 52 7.01 -6.68 -0.19
CA ALA A 52 7.56 -5.50 -0.87
C ALA A 52 7.87 -5.80 -2.35
N PRO A 53 8.46 -6.96 -2.73
CA PRO A 53 8.65 -7.29 -4.14
C PRO A 53 7.36 -7.42 -4.95
N PHE A 54 6.27 -7.93 -4.37
CA PHE A 54 4.98 -8.00 -5.05
C PHE A 54 4.48 -6.60 -5.44
N TYR A 55 4.51 -5.65 -4.51
CA TYR A 55 4.08 -4.27 -4.77
C TYR A 55 5.06 -3.51 -5.68
N ALA A 56 6.37 -3.73 -5.52
CA ALA A 56 7.40 -3.13 -6.36
C ALA A 56 7.25 -3.49 -7.83
N ARG A 57 6.93 -4.75 -8.15
CA ARG A 57 6.63 -5.19 -9.52
C ARG A 57 5.41 -4.50 -10.13
N LEU A 58 4.55 -3.89 -9.31
CA LEU A 58 3.35 -3.17 -9.71
C LEU A 58 3.55 -1.65 -9.72
N GLY A 59 4.78 -1.17 -9.51
CA GLY A 59 5.17 0.24 -9.58
C GLY A 59 5.05 0.99 -8.25
N PHE A 60 5.00 0.27 -7.12
CA PHE A 60 5.11 0.90 -5.80
C PHE A 60 6.57 1.01 -5.38
N GLU A 61 6.93 2.13 -4.78
CA GLU A 61 8.28 2.38 -4.26
C GLU A 61 8.21 2.54 -2.74
N ILE A 62 9.23 2.07 -2.03
CA ILE A 62 9.34 2.28 -0.58
C ILE A 62 9.50 3.78 -0.34
N LEU A 63 8.68 4.33 0.57
CA LEU A 63 8.85 5.70 1.03
C LEU A 63 9.92 5.75 2.13
N PRO A 64 10.95 6.60 1.98
CA PRO A 64 11.86 6.85 3.09
C PRO A 64 11.13 7.64 4.20
N GLN A 65 11.65 7.59 5.42
CA GLN A 65 10.98 8.13 6.61
C GLN A 65 10.65 9.63 6.46
N GLU A 66 11.56 10.39 5.84
CA GLU A 66 11.41 11.82 5.56
C GLU A 66 10.31 12.15 4.53
N ALA A 67 9.89 11.17 3.73
CA ALA A 67 8.81 11.31 2.75
C ALA A 67 7.43 10.94 3.31
N LEU A 68 7.35 10.48 4.57
CA LEU A 68 6.08 10.17 5.21
C LEU A 68 5.34 11.46 5.55
N THR A 69 4.09 11.54 5.08
CA THR A 69 3.21 12.66 5.43
C THR A 69 2.73 12.52 6.87
N ALA A 70 2.23 13.61 7.46
CA ALA A 70 1.62 13.58 8.80
C ALA A 70 0.51 12.53 8.92
N ALA A 71 -0.26 12.28 7.85
CA ALA A 71 -1.28 11.24 7.82
C ALA A 71 -0.67 9.83 7.88
N LEU A 72 0.44 9.57 7.18
CA LEU A 72 1.11 8.26 7.24
C LEU A 72 1.78 8.02 8.59
N LEU A 73 2.35 9.06 9.19
CA LEU A 73 2.90 9.00 10.55
C LEU A 73 1.83 8.72 11.60
N ALA A 74 0.63 9.29 11.45
CA ALA A 74 -0.50 8.97 12.32
C ALA A 74 -0.91 7.49 12.22
N ILE A 75 -0.95 6.93 11.00
CA ILE A 75 -1.24 5.51 10.78
C ILE A 75 -0.17 4.63 11.44
N GLN A 76 1.11 4.99 11.29
CA GLN A 76 2.22 4.29 11.93
C GLN A 76 2.06 4.29 13.46
N ALA A 77 1.71 5.43 14.04
CA ALA A 77 1.50 5.56 15.48
C ALA A 77 0.28 4.74 15.97
N GLU A 78 -0.81 4.72 15.20
CA GLU A 78 -1.99 3.88 15.49
C GLU A 78 -1.64 2.39 15.45
N GLU A 79 -0.93 1.94 14.40
CA GLU A 79 -0.45 0.56 14.27
C GLU A 79 0.43 0.15 15.46
N THR A 80 1.35 1.02 15.89
CA THR A 80 2.17 0.82 17.10
C THR A 80 1.33 0.74 18.37
N ALA A 81 0.35 1.63 18.54
CA ALA A 81 -0.48 1.68 19.75
C ALA A 81 -1.31 0.39 19.96
N VAL A 82 -1.68 -0.30 18.88
CA VAL A 82 -2.43 -1.57 18.94
C VAL A 82 -1.53 -2.82 18.82
N GLY A 83 -0.21 -2.66 18.82
CA GLY A 83 0.76 -3.77 18.78
C GLY A 83 0.93 -4.43 17.40
N LEU A 84 0.55 -3.74 16.32
CA LEU A 84 0.80 -4.21 14.95
C LEU A 84 2.24 -3.90 14.47
N ASP A 85 3.04 -3.22 15.28
CA ASP A 85 4.46 -2.91 15.07
C ASP A 85 5.43 -4.04 15.44
N ILE A 86 4.93 -5.14 16.04
CA ILE A 86 5.74 -6.33 16.42
C ILE A 86 6.55 -6.87 15.22
N ARG A 87 6.13 -6.56 13.99
CA ARG A 87 6.92 -6.79 12.77
C ARG A 87 7.20 -5.47 12.07
N PRO A 88 8.43 -5.27 11.54
CA PRO A 88 8.79 -4.03 10.88
C PRO A 88 7.86 -3.78 9.69
N ARG A 89 7.24 -2.60 9.64
CA ARG A 89 6.39 -2.17 8.52
C ARG A 89 7.10 -1.11 7.70
N VAL A 90 6.87 -1.13 6.39
CA VAL A 90 7.29 -0.08 5.45
C VAL A 90 6.07 0.48 4.74
N PHE A 91 6.08 1.79 4.50
CA PHE A 91 5.13 2.40 3.59
C PHE A 91 5.67 2.32 2.16
N MET A 92 4.77 2.04 1.22
CA MET A 92 5.07 2.10 -0.20
C MET A 92 4.07 2.99 -0.92
N ARG A 93 4.49 3.67 -1.98
CA ARG A 93 3.65 4.56 -2.78
C ARG A 93 3.80 4.28 -4.26
N LYS A 94 2.69 4.31 -4.98
CA LYS A 94 2.64 4.38 -6.44
C LYS A 94 2.06 5.72 -6.86
N THR A 95 2.80 6.46 -7.68
CA THR A 95 2.26 7.64 -8.37
C THR A 95 1.27 7.18 -9.42
N LEU A 96 0.14 7.87 -9.52
CA LEU A 96 -0.86 7.65 -10.55
C LEU A 96 -0.64 8.72 -11.62
N ASP A 97 -0.44 8.30 -12.86
CA ASP A 97 -0.35 9.22 -13.97
C ASP A 97 -1.68 9.99 -14.09
N ALA A 98 -1.62 11.25 -14.53
CA ALA A 98 -2.84 11.91 -14.96
C ALA A 98 -3.43 11.08 -16.10
N SER A 99 -4.72 10.73 -16.00
CA SER A 99 -5.45 10.21 -17.15
C SER A 99 -5.26 11.22 -18.29
N GLY A 100 -4.65 10.77 -19.38
CA GLY A 100 -4.65 11.52 -20.64
C GLY A 100 -6.07 11.65 -21.17
#